data_AF-A0A1F6GDN8-F1
#
_entry.id   AF-A0A1F6GDN8-F1
#
_cell.length_a   1.000
_cell.length_b   1.000
_cell.length_c   1.000
_cell.angle_alpha   90.00
_cell.angle_beta   90.00
_cell.angle_gamma   90.00
#
_symmetry.space_group_name_H-M   'P 1'
#
loop_
_entity.id
_entity.type
_entity.pdbx_description
1 polymer ?
#
loop_
_entity_poly.entity_id
_entity_poly.type
_entity_poly.pdbx_seq_one_letter_code
_entity_poly.pdbx_strand_id
1 'polypeptide(L)'
;MALLNWNDNLSVRIPSIDEQHKVLINMINSLQDAMSSGDSRAVLGDIFDGLLKYTDQHFTYEEALFAEHGYPETEDHTREHKAFVSKVTDLHKQFTGSSNFMIGVDVMKFLTDWLVNHIQGVDAKYSDHLLSKGVR
;
A
#
# COMPACT_ATOMS: atom_id res chain seq x y z
N MET A 1 -7.13 -8.52 -16.83
CA MET A 1 -8.06 -7.54 -16.22
C MET A 1 -7.43 -7.13 -14.90
N ALA A 2 -7.49 -5.85 -14.52
CA ALA A 2 -6.90 -5.39 -13.28
C ALA A 2 -7.51 -6.14 -12.08
N LEU A 3 -6.64 -6.60 -11.18
CA LEU A 3 -7.03 -7.29 -9.94
C LEU A 3 -7.79 -6.35 -9.01
N LEU A 4 -7.31 -5.12 -8.90
CA LEU A 4 -7.86 -4.08 -8.05
C LEU A 4 -8.16 -2.83 -8.88
N ASN A 5 -9.38 -2.32 -8.79
CA ASN A 5 -9.79 -1.11 -9.51
C ASN A 5 -10.10 0.01 -8.51
N TRP A 6 -9.57 1.20 -8.79
CA TRP A 6 -9.95 2.40 -8.05
C TRP A 6 -11.47 2.62 -8.13
N ASN A 7 -12.06 3.02 -7.01
CA ASN A 7 -13.45 3.42 -6.91
C ASN A 7 -13.62 4.42 -5.76
N ASP A 8 -14.76 5.10 -5.72
CA ASP A 8 -15.01 6.17 -4.74
C ASP A 8 -14.99 5.69 -3.27
N ASN A 9 -15.16 4.39 -3.00
CA ASN A 9 -15.03 3.85 -1.64
C ASN A 9 -13.57 3.80 -1.16
N LEU A 10 -12.59 4.01 -2.04
CA LEU A 10 -11.17 4.09 -1.70
C LEU A 10 -10.67 5.53 -1.56
N SER A 11 -11.56 6.52 -1.74
CA SER A 11 -11.22 7.93 -1.57
C SER A 11 -11.24 8.32 -0.09
N VAL A 12 -10.21 9.02 0.34
CA VAL A 12 -10.15 9.71 1.64
C VAL A 12 -10.53 11.20 1.51
N ARG A 13 -11.05 11.59 0.34
CA ARG A 13 -11.43 12.97 -0.02
C ARG A 13 -10.29 13.99 0.02
N ILE A 14 -9.04 13.51 0.04
CA ILE A 14 -7.83 14.33 -0.01
C ILE A 14 -7.11 13.97 -1.31
N PRO A 15 -7.27 14.78 -2.38
CA PRO A 15 -6.68 14.52 -3.69
C PRO A 15 -5.21 14.08 -3.68
N SER A 16 -4.36 14.73 -2.88
CA SER A 16 -2.94 14.36 -2.78
C SER A 16 -2.69 12.94 -2.26
N ILE A 17 -3.57 12.42 -1.41
CA ILE A 17 -3.49 11.05 -0.89
C ILE A 17 -4.20 10.06 -1.83
N ASP A 18 -5.36 10.43 -2.37
CA ASP A 18 -6.08 9.61 -3.36
C ASP A 18 -5.19 9.28 -4.57
N GLU A 19 -4.38 10.24 -5.05
CA GLU A 19 -3.41 9.97 -6.12
C GLU A 19 -2.32 8.98 -5.70
N GLN A 20 -1.85 9.01 -4.46
CA GLN A 20 -0.88 8.04 -3.96
C GLN A 20 -1.49 6.63 -3.85
N HIS A 21 -2.73 6.53 -3.36
CA HIS A 21 -3.45 5.26 -3.34
C HIS A 21 -3.64 4.67 -4.74
N LYS A 22 -3.99 5.50 -5.73
CA LYS A 22 -4.10 5.04 -7.14
C LYS A 22 -2.77 4.49 -7.66
N VAL A 23 -1.65 5.12 -7.32
CA VAL A 23 -0.32 4.60 -7.69
C VAL A 23 -0.06 3.25 -7.02
N LEU A 24 -0.33 3.09 -5.72
CA LEU A 24 -0.21 1.79 -5.03
C LEU A 24 -1.05 0.70 -5.68
N ILE A 25 -2.30 0.99 -6.02
CA ILE A 25 -3.20 0.07 -6.74
C ILE A 25 -2.60 -0.35 -8.08
N ASN A 26 -2.08 0.60 -8.85
CA ASN A 26 -1.46 0.32 -10.16
C ASN A 26 -0.20 -0.54 -10.02
N MET A 27 0.60 -0.34 -8.97
CA MET A 27 1.79 -1.15 -8.69
C MET A 27 1.41 -2.59 -8.31
N ILE A 28 0.37 -2.77 -7.49
CA ILE A 28 -0.18 -4.10 -7.15
C ILE A 28 -0.69 -4.80 -8.42
N ASN A 29 -1.43 -4.10 -9.28
CA ASN A 29 -1.89 -4.66 -10.56
C ASN A 29 -0.72 -5.05 -11.46
N SER A 30 0.33 -4.24 -11.53
CA SER A 30 1.53 -4.55 -12.32
C SER A 30 2.24 -5.80 -11.81
N LEU A 31 2.31 -5.98 -10.49
CA LEU A 31 2.84 -7.20 -9.88
C LEU A 31 2.01 -8.44 -10.25
N GLN A 32 0.67 -8.33 -10.19
CA GLN A 32 -0.23 -9.40 -10.61
C GLN A 32 -0.03 -9.79 -12.07
N ASP A 33 0.08 -8.80 -12.97
CA ASP A 33 0.24 -9.03 -14.40
C ASP A 33 1.57 -9.70 -14.71
N ALA A 34 2.66 -9.25 -14.08
CA ALA A 34 3.98 -9.88 -14.21
C ALA A 34 3.97 -11.34 -13.70
N MET A 35 3.31 -11.60 -12.57
CA MET A 35 3.16 -12.97 -12.05
C MET A 35 2.33 -13.85 -12.98
N SER A 36 1.25 -13.31 -13.56
CA SER A 36 0.35 -14.05 -14.46
C SER A 36 1.01 -14.34 -15.81
N SER A 37 1.89 -13.44 -16.27
CA SER A 37 2.64 -13.58 -17.52
C SER A 37 3.83 -14.55 -17.39
N GLY A 38 4.16 -14.98 -16.17
CA GLY A 38 5.31 -15.84 -15.91
C GLY A 38 6.63 -15.09 -16.10
N ASP A 39 6.66 -13.79 -15.81
CA ASP A 39 7.87 -12.98 -15.93
C ASP A 39 8.98 -13.50 -15.02
N SER A 40 10.22 -13.11 -15.36
CA SER A 40 11.39 -13.55 -14.61
C SER A 40 11.35 -13.06 -13.16
N ARG A 41 11.99 -13.81 -12.25
CA ARG A 41 12.08 -13.41 -10.83
C ARG A 41 12.77 -12.06 -10.63
N ALA A 42 13.69 -11.68 -11.52
CA ALA A 42 14.33 -10.36 -11.48
C ALA A 42 13.30 -9.25 -11.68
N VAL A 43 12.44 -9.38 -12.69
CA VAL A 43 11.34 -8.42 -12.96
C VAL A 43 10.39 -8.35 -11.77
N LEU A 44 10.01 -9.50 -11.21
CA LEU A 44 9.12 -9.55 -10.04
C LEU A 44 9.77 -8.91 -8.80
N GLY A 45 11.07 -9.12 -8.59
CA GLY A 45 11.84 -8.48 -7.52
C GLY A 45 11.89 -6.96 -7.69
N ASP A 46 12.16 -6.46 -8.89
CA ASP A 46 12.21 -5.03 -9.18
C ASP A 46 10.85 -4.33 -8.90
N ILE A 47 9.74 -4.98 -9.27
CA ILE A 47 8.39 -4.47 -8.98
C ILE A 47 8.14 -4.45 -7.46
N PHE A 48 8.57 -5.49 -6.75
CA PHE A 48 8.44 -5.58 -5.29
C PHE A 48 9.24 -4.50 -4.56
N ASP A 49 10.50 -4.30 -4.95
CA ASP A 49 11.36 -3.26 -4.39
C ASP A 49 10.78 -1.86 -4.66
N GLY A 50 10.23 -1.66 -5.87
CA GLY A 50 9.46 -0.48 -6.22
C GLY A 50 8.27 -0.27 -5.28
N LEU A 51 7.45 -1.30 -5.08
CA LEU A 51 6.27 -1.25 -4.21
C LEU A 51 6.64 -0.91 -2.77
N LEU A 52 7.63 -1.60 -2.19
CA LEU A 52 8.12 -1.32 -0.83
C LEU A 52 8.59 0.11 -0.68
N LYS A 53 9.37 0.61 -1.64
CA LYS A 53 9.86 1.99 -1.63
C LYS A 53 8.72 3.00 -1.71
N TYR A 54 7.74 2.76 -2.57
CA TYR A 54 6.63 3.70 -2.74
C TYR A 54 5.68 3.67 -1.53
N THR A 55 5.42 2.50 -0.95
CA THR A 55 4.70 2.38 0.32
C THR A 55 5.36 3.18 1.43
N ASP A 56 6.68 3.07 1.60
CA ASP A 56 7.42 3.82 2.63
C ASP A 56 7.31 5.34 2.42
N GLN A 57 7.38 5.80 1.17
CA GLN A 57 7.18 7.20 0.81
C GLN A 57 5.76 7.68 1.12
N HIS A 58 4.76 6.87 0.80
CA HIS A 58 3.36 7.17 1.07
C HIS A 58 3.08 7.27 2.58
N PHE A 59 3.52 6.29 3.37
CA PHE A 59 3.37 6.32 4.83
C PHE A 59 4.11 7.50 5.45
N THR A 60 5.33 7.80 5.00
CA THR A 60 6.08 8.98 5.44
C THR A 60 5.31 10.27 5.14
N TYR A 61 4.63 10.35 4.00
CA TYR A 61 3.83 11.51 3.64
C TYR A 61 2.63 11.69 4.59
N GLU A 62 1.88 10.62 4.86
CA GLU A 62 0.77 10.67 5.80
C GLU A 62 1.22 11.00 7.23
N GLU A 63 2.29 10.35 7.70
CA GLU A 63 2.86 10.58 9.03
C GLU A 63 3.37 12.02 9.19
N ALA A 64 3.91 12.63 8.12
CA ALA A 64 4.27 14.05 8.13
C ALA A 64 3.03 14.94 8.29
N LEU A 65 1.92 14.65 7.61
CA LEU A 65 0.65 15.36 7.78
C LEU A 65 0.10 15.18 9.20
N PHE A 66 0.22 13.98 9.76
CA PHE A 66 -0.19 13.70 11.13
C PHE A 66 0.58 14.53 12.15
N ALA A 67 1.91 14.63 11.97
CA ALA A 67 2.79 15.43 12.82
C ALA A 67 2.50 16.95 12.68
N GLU A 68 2.29 17.43 11.45
CA GLU A 68 2.00 18.84 11.17
C GLU A 68 0.64 19.29 11.74
N HIS A 69 -0.37 18.42 11.64
CA HIS A 69 -1.75 18.76 11.98
C HIS A 69 -2.24 18.18 13.31
N GLY A 70 -1.39 17.45 14.03
CA GLY A 70 -1.69 16.88 15.34
C GLY A 70 -2.81 15.84 15.29
N TYR A 71 -2.70 14.85 14.40
CA TYR A 71 -3.69 13.77 14.30
C TYR A 71 -3.68 12.89 15.58
N PRO A 72 -4.81 12.73 16.30
CA PRO A 72 -4.80 12.03 17.59
C PRO A 72 -4.39 10.56 17.55
N GLU A 73 -4.70 9.83 16.47
CA GLU A 73 -4.42 8.40 16.36
C GLU A 73 -3.07 8.10 15.66
N THR A 74 -2.15 9.07 15.62
CA THR A 74 -0.85 8.95 14.92
C THR A 74 -0.07 7.70 15.30
N GLU A 75 0.02 7.40 16.61
CA GLU A 75 0.83 6.27 17.12
C GLU A 75 0.28 4.92 16.65
N ASP A 76 -1.04 4.73 16.75
CA ASP A 76 -1.71 3.50 16.33
C ASP A 76 -1.62 3.33 14.80
N HIS A 77 -1.82 4.41 14.04
CA HIS A 77 -1.69 4.39 12.58
C HIS A 77 -0.26 4.00 12.14
N THR A 78 0.75 4.67 12.70
CA THR A 78 2.17 4.39 12.41
C THR A 78 2.55 2.94 12.75
N ARG A 79 1.91 2.33 13.76
CA ARG A 79 2.14 0.93 14.12
C ARG A 79 1.63 -0.03 13.04
N GLU A 80 0.47 0.24 12.44
CA GLU A 80 -0.05 -0.53 11.31
C GLU A 80 0.87 -0.43 10.09
N HIS A 81 1.37 0.78 9.77
CA HIS A 81 2.36 0.99 8.70
C HIS A 81 3.61 0.14 8.90
N LYS A 82 4.20 0.16 10.10
CA LYS A 82 5.39 -0.63 10.43
C LYS A 82 5.11 -2.13 10.33
N ALA A 83 3.93 -2.58 10.78
CA ALA A 83 3.54 -3.98 10.68
C ALA A 83 3.41 -4.43 9.21
N PHE A 84 2.83 -3.58 8.36
CA PHE A 84 2.74 -3.83 6.92
C PHE A 84 4.11 -3.94 6.26
N VAL A 85 4.97 -2.92 6.43
CA VAL A 85 6.32 -2.92 5.83
C VAL A 85 7.12 -4.14 6.25
N SER A 86 7.07 -4.50 7.53
CA SER A 86 7.72 -5.71 8.06
C SER A 86 7.20 -6.97 7.35
N LYS A 87 5.87 -7.12 7.25
CA LYS A 87 5.25 -8.28 6.63
C LYS A 87 5.56 -8.40 5.14
N VAL A 88 5.50 -7.29 4.39
CA VAL A 88 5.83 -7.29 2.95
C VAL A 88 7.31 -7.58 2.73
N THR A 89 8.19 -7.05 3.57
CA THR A 89 9.63 -7.34 3.52
C THR A 89 9.91 -8.83 3.72
N ASP A 90 9.24 -9.47 4.68
CA ASP A 90 9.40 -10.91 4.93
C ASP A 90 8.83 -11.77 3.81
N LEU A 91 7.73 -11.33 3.19
CA LEU A 91 7.18 -11.98 2.00
C LEU A 91 8.12 -11.84 0.80
N HIS A 92 8.73 -10.68 0.60
CA HIS A 92 9.70 -10.44 -0.47
C HIS A 92 10.94 -11.33 -0.32
N LYS A 93 11.47 -11.50 0.90
CA LYS A 93 12.58 -12.44 1.17
C LYS A 93 12.19 -13.89 0.86
N GLN A 94 10.97 -14.31 1.21
CA GLN A 94 10.48 -15.65 0.91
C GLN A 94 10.32 -15.88 -0.59
N PHE A 95 9.81 -14.86 -1.30
CA PHE A 95 9.62 -14.89 -2.73
C PHE A 95 10.95 -14.99 -3.49
N THR A 96 11.96 -14.21 -3.11
CA THR A 96 13.30 -14.23 -3.73
C THR A 96 14.08 -15.51 -3.40
N GLY A 97 13.91 -16.05 -2.19
CA GLY A 97 14.60 -17.27 -1.72
C GLY A 97 13.97 -18.61 -2.13
N SER A 98 12.77 -18.61 -2.73
CA SER A 98 12.00 -19.84 -3.01
C SER A 98 11.63 -19.97 -4.49
N SER A 99 11.47 -21.22 -4.94
CA SER A 99 10.90 -21.56 -6.26
C SER A 99 9.40 -21.86 -6.22
N ASN A 100 8.73 -21.64 -5.08
CA ASN A 100 7.32 -21.99 -4.89
C ASN A 100 6.37 -20.90 -5.40
N PHE A 101 5.63 -21.20 -6.47
CA PHE A 101 4.61 -20.33 -7.05
C PHE A 101 3.49 -19.95 -6.08
N MET A 102 3.15 -20.80 -5.11
CA MET A 102 2.08 -20.50 -4.14
C MET A 102 2.37 -19.27 -3.27
N ILE A 103 3.64 -18.93 -3.06
CA ILE A 103 4.04 -17.73 -2.31
C ILE A 103 3.55 -16.46 -3.01
N GLY A 104 3.52 -16.44 -4.34
CA GLY A 104 3.01 -15.30 -5.09
C GLY A 104 1.52 -15.06 -4.85
N VAL A 105 0.71 -16.12 -4.81
CA VAL A 105 -0.74 -15.99 -4.57
C VAL A 105 -1.02 -15.41 -3.18
N ASP A 106 -0.30 -15.92 -2.16
CA ASP A 106 -0.43 -15.43 -0.79
C ASP A 106 0.00 -13.96 -0.64
N VAL A 107 1.07 -13.58 -1.34
CA VAL A 107 1.51 -12.18 -1.46
C VAL A 107 0.41 -11.30 -2.02
N MET A 108 -0.14 -11.66 -3.17
CA MET A 108 -1.11 -10.83 -3.87
C MET A 108 -2.39 -10.68 -3.07
N LYS A 109 -2.84 -11.75 -2.43
CA LYS A 109 -3.96 -11.74 -1.49
C LYS A 109 -3.69 -10.79 -0.33
N PHE A 110 -2.53 -10.92 0.32
CA PHE A 110 -2.17 -10.06 1.45
C PHE A 110 -2.12 -8.58 1.07
N LEU A 111 -1.43 -8.23 -0.02
CA LEU A 111 -1.30 -6.84 -0.46
C LEU A 111 -2.65 -6.21 -0.79
N THR A 112 -3.49 -6.93 -1.53
CA THR A 112 -4.82 -6.45 -1.94
C THR A 112 -5.75 -6.31 -0.75
N ASP A 113 -5.83 -7.34 0.09
CA ASP A 113 -6.70 -7.34 1.28
C ASP A 113 -6.26 -6.25 2.27
N TRP A 114 -4.95 -6.10 2.51
CA TRP A 114 -4.44 -5.09 3.44
C TRP A 114 -4.72 -3.68 2.92
N LEU A 115 -4.36 -3.36 1.67
CA LEU A 115 -4.51 -2.00 1.14
C LEU A 115 -5.98 -1.54 1.16
N VAL A 116 -6.92 -2.39 0.74
CA VAL A 116 -8.34 -2.04 0.72
C VAL A 116 -8.87 -1.80 2.14
N ASN A 117 -8.56 -2.70 3.08
CA ASN A 117 -9.03 -2.58 4.45
C ASN A 117 -8.38 -1.39 5.19
N HIS A 118 -7.10 -1.11 4.92
CA HIS A 118 -6.38 0.01 5.51
C HIS A 118 -6.96 1.34 5.03
N ILE A 119 -7.16 1.51 3.72
CA ILE A 119 -7.76 2.72 3.15
C ILE A 119 -9.17 2.96 3.72
N GLN A 120 -10.02 1.94 3.68
CA GLN A 120 -11.43 2.08 4.07
C GLN A 120 -11.63 2.19 5.58
N GLY A 121 -10.76 1.56 6.36
CA GLY A 121 -10.91 1.43 7.81
C GLY A 121 -10.04 2.38 8.62
N VAL A 122 -8.80 2.60 8.21
CA VAL A 122 -7.78 3.34 8.95
C VAL A 122 -7.59 4.74 8.35
N ASP A 123 -7.36 4.83 7.04
CA ASP A 123 -7.08 6.13 6.38
C ASP A 123 -8.31 7.04 6.34
N ALA A 124 -9.48 6.45 6.13
CA ALA A 124 -10.75 7.16 6.20
C ALA A 124 -10.95 7.92 7.53
N LYS A 125 -10.33 7.48 8.64
CA LYS A 125 -10.48 8.11 9.95
C LYS A 125 -9.75 9.44 10.08
N TYR A 126 -8.60 9.62 9.41
CA TYR A 126 -7.89 10.91 9.47
C TYR A 126 -8.54 11.97 8.57
N SER A 127 -9.43 11.58 7.65
CA SER A 127 -9.92 12.43 6.56
C SER A 127 -10.55 13.73 7.09
N ASP A 128 -11.52 13.63 8.00
CA ASP A 128 -12.21 14.81 8.55
C ASP A 128 -11.25 15.71 9.35
N HIS A 129 -10.31 15.09 10.08
CA HIS A 129 -9.29 15.83 10.83
C HIS A 129 -8.42 16.67 9.90
N LEU A 130 -7.82 16.07 8.87
CA LEU A 130 -6.93 16.75 7.94
C LEU A 130 -7.67 17.77 7.06
N LEU A 131 -8.88 17.44 6.60
CA LEU A 131 -9.73 18.39 5.86
C LEU A 131 -10.06 19.64 6.70
N SER A 132 -10.32 19.47 7.99
CA SER A 132 -10.57 20.60 8.91
C SER A 132 -9.37 21.54 9.06
N LYS A 133 -8.15 21.07 8.72
CA LYS A 133 -6.91 21.83 8.73
C LYS A 133 -6.54 22.40 7.35
N GLY A 134 -7.34 22.12 6.31
CA GLY A 134 -7.16 22.66 4.97
C GLY A 134 -6.27 21.83 4.03
N VAL A 135 -5.93 20.60 4.43
CA VAL A 135 -5.19 19.64 3.58
C VAL A 135 -6.02 19.27 2.34
N ARG A 136 -5.35 19.13 1.19
CA ARG A 136 -5.94 18.77 -0.11
C ARG A 136 -5.00 17.88 -0.89
#